data_AF-A0A1N7N0U9-F1
#
_entry.id   AF-A0A1N7N0U9-F1
#
_cell.length_a   1.000
_cell.length_b   1.000
_cell.length_c   1.000
_cell.angle_alpha   90.00
_cell.angle_beta   90.00
_cell.angle_gamma   90.00
#
_symmetry.space_group_name_H-M   'P 1'
#
loop_
_entity.id
_entity.type
_entity.pdbx_description
1 polymer ?
#
loop_
_entity_poly.entity_id
_entity_poly.type
_entity_poly.pdbx_seq_one_letter_code
_entity_poly.pdbx_strand_id
1 'polypeptide(L)' 'MTSRRHDDKALDAFIAAKAEIDTMLARLQILSADHFETHPDEIHWGHVGTLKHYAGLLRQITDSAFKEGEHAA' A
#
# COMPACT_ATOMS: atom_id res chain seq x y z
N MET A 1 -20.32 31.16 -9.02
CA MET A 1 -20.94 30.15 -8.11
C MET A 1 -20.66 28.69 -8.56
N THR A 2 -19.57 28.44 -9.29
CA THR A 2 -19.24 27.15 -9.92
C THR A 2 -17.97 26.46 -9.37
N SER A 3 -17.12 27.20 -8.65
CA SER A 3 -15.87 26.67 -8.07
C SER A 3 -16.13 25.74 -6.88
N ARG A 4 -16.96 26.16 -5.92
CA ARG A 4 -17.17 25.43 -4.66
C ARG A 4 -17.70 24.00 -4.84
N ARG A 5 -18.58 23.78 -5.83
CA ARG A 5 -19.14 22.44 -6.13
C ARG A 5 -18.16 21.51 -6.86
N HIS A 6 -17.17 22.07 -7.58
CA HIS A 6 -16.11 21.25 -8.18
C HIS A 6 -15.12 20.79 -7.11
N ASP A 7 -14.83 21.66 -6.15
CA ASP A 7 -13.97 21.36 -5.00
C ASP A 7 -14.61 20.24 -4.13
N ASP A 8 -15.93 20.27 -3.95
CA ASP A 8 -16.67 19.22 -3.21
C ASP A 8 -16.55 17.83 -3.89
N LYS A 9 -16.68 17.76 -5.22
CA LYS A 9 -16.55 16.49 -5.96
C LYS A 9 -15.14 15.93 -5.94
N ALA A 10 -14.13 16.80 -6.03
CA ALA A 10 -12.73 16.39 -5.95
C ALA A 10 -12.38 15.91 -4.53
N LEU A 11 -12.92 16.56 -3.50
CA LEU A 11 -12.78 16.16 -2.10
C LEU A 11 -13.42 14.80 -1.85
N ASP A 12 -14.65 14.57 -2.31
CA ASP A 12 -15.34 13.28 -2.19
C ASP A 12 -14.54 12.17 -2.88
N ALA A 13 -14.07 12.41 -4.10
CA ALA A 13 -13.24 11.46 -4.84
C ALA A 13 -11.92 11.15 -4.11
N PHE A 14 -11.29 12.16 -3.52
CA PHE A 14 -10.07 12.00 -2.72
C PHE A 14 -10.32 11.16 -1.47
N ILE A 15 -11.40 11.44 -0.72
CA ILE A 15 -11.77 10.67 0.47
C ILE A 15 -12.05 9.20 0.11
N ALA A 16 -12.78 8.97 -0.99
CA ALA A 16 -13.05 7.62 -1.48
C ALA A 16 -11.76 6.87 -1.83
N ALA A 17 -10.86 7.49 -2.60
CA ALA A 17 -9.58 6.91 -2.97
C ALA A 17 -8.70 6.62 -1.74
N LYS A 18 -8.67 7.53 -0.76
CA LYS A 18 -7.96 7.31 0.50
C LYS A 18 -8.54 6.13 1.28
N ALA A 19 -9.87 6.06 1.41
CA ALA A 19 -10.53 4.98 2.14
C ALA A 19 -10.26 3.59 1.50
N GLU A 20 -10.17 3.54 0.17
CA GLU A 20 -9.78 2.34 -0.57
C GLU A 20 -8.35 1.91 -0.21
N ILE A 21 -7.38 2.85 -0.25
CA ILE A 21 -5.99 2.59 0.15
C ILE A 21 -5.91 2.13 1.61
N ASP A 22 -6.59 2.82 2.53
CA ASP A 22 -6.60 2.47 3.95
C ASP A 22 -7.12 1.03 4.16
N THR A 23 -8.17 0.64 3.41
CA THR A 23 -8.73 -0.72 3.45
C THR A 23 -7.72 -1.75 2.96
N MET A 24 -7.00 -1.47 1.87
CA MET A 24 -5.97 -2.38 1.34
C MET A 24 -4.81 -2.53 2.32
N LEU A 25 -4.36 -1.44 2.95
CA LEU A 25 -3.30 -1.46 3.96
C LEU A 25 -3.72 -2.27 5.20
N ALA A 26 -4.94 -2.10 5.68
CA ALA A 26 -5.47 -2.88 6.80
C ALA A 26 -5.50 -4.38 6.50
N ARG A 27 -5.89 -4.77 5.28
CA ARG A 27 -5.86 -6.19 4.84
C ARG A 27 -4.44 -6.76 4.83
N LEU A 28 -3.46 -6.00 4.35
CA LEU A 28 -2.05 -6.42 4.38
C LEU A 28 -1.50 -6.54 5.81
N GLN A 29 -1.91 -5.65 6.72
CA GLN A 29 -1.54 -5.75 8.13
C GLN A 29 -2.11 -7.01 8.79
N ILE A 30 -3.38 -7.33 8.54
CA ILE A 30 -4.01 -8.56 9.04
C ILE A 30 -3.28 -9.79 8.49
N LEU A 31 -3.01 -9.82 7.18
CA LEU A 31 -2.30 -10.92 6.55
C LEU A 31 -0.88 -11.09 7.11
N SER A 32 -0.18 -9.98 7.37
CA SER A 32 1.15 -9.99 8.01
C SER A 32 1.09 -10.53 9.44
N ALA A 33 0.07 -10.14 10.22
CA ALA A 33 -0.14 -10.67 11.57
C ALA A 33 -0.43 -12.18 11.58
N ASP A 34 -1.06 -12.69 10.52
CA ASP A 34 -1.30 -14.12 10.28
C ASP A 34 -0.15 -14.80 9.52
N HIS A 35 1.07 -14.25 9.60
CA HIS A 35 2.29 -14.79 8.98
C HIS A 35 2.18 -15.07 7.49
N PHE A 36 1.40 -14.24 6.78
CA PHE A 36 1.04 -14.45 5.37
C PHE A 36 0.45 -15.83 5.09
N GLU A 37 -0.39 -16.32 6.00
CA GLU A 37 -1.05 -17.63 5.93
C GLU A 37 -0.04 -18.79 5.74
N THR A 38 1.19 -18.62 6.20
CA THR A 38 2.28 -19.60 6.01
C THR A 38 2.65 -20.24 7.34
N HIS A 39 2.57 -21.58 7.40
CA HIS A 39 3.01 -22.32 8.58
C HIS A 39 4.55 -22.44 8.60
N PRO A 40 5.22 -22.30 9.77
CA PRO A 40 6.68 -22.37 9.85
C PRO A 40 7.32 -23.60 9.22
N ASP A 41 6.67 -24.77 9.33
CA ASP A 41 7.16 -26.04 8.80
C ASP A 41 7.05 -26.16 7.27
N GLU A 42 6.30 -25.27 6.61
CA GLU A 42 6.09 -25.25 5.16
C GLU A 42 6.95 -24.18 4.47
N ILE A 43 7.66 -23.35 5.24
CA ILE A 43 8.47 -22.25 4.69
C ILE A 43 9.61 -22.78 3.84
N HIS A 44 9.69 -22.24 2.62
CA HIS A 44 10.76 -22.50 1.66
C HIS A 44 11.10 -21.23 0.86
N TRP A 45 12.17 -21.29 0.07
CA TRP A 45 12.68 -20.13 -0.69
C TRP A 45 11.65 -19.46 -1.62
N GLY A 46 10.69 -20.22 -2.15
CA GLY A 46 9.54 -19.64 -2.88
C GLY A 46 8.72 -18.63 -2.06
N HIS A 47 8.39 -18.95 -0.79
CA HIS A 47 7.68 -18.02 0.11
C HIS A 47 8.51 -16.75 0.36
N VAL A 48 9.82 -16.90 0.57
CA VAL A 48 10.75 -15.77 0.73
C VAL A 48 10.74 -14.89 -0.52
N GLY A 49 10.72 -15.49 -1.72
CA GLY A 49 10.60 -14.78 -3.00
C GLY A 49 9.32 -13.95 -3.09
N THR A 50 8.18 -14.53 -2.72
CA THR A 50 6.88 -13.83 -2.70
C THR A 50 6.89 -12.63 -1.75
N LEU A 51 7.40 -12.80 -0.53
CA LEU A 51 7.48 -11.67 0.43
C LEU A 51 8.43 -10.56 -0.03
N LYS A 52 9.56 -10.92 -0.64
CA LYS A 52 10.47 -9.93 -1.26
C LYS A 52 9.80 -9.16 -2.38
N HIS A 53 8.97 -9.82 -3.18
CA HIS A 53 8.20 -9.15 -4.23
C HIS A 53 7.21 -8.13 -3.64
N TYR A 54 6.43 -8.52 -2.62
CA TYR A 54 5.50 -7.59 -1.94
C TYR A 54 6.22 -6.42 -1.29
N ALA A 55 7.34 -6.67 -0.60
CA ALA A 55 8.16 -5.62 -0.02
C ALA A 55 8.70 -4.64 -1.09
N GLY A 56 9.07 -5.15 -2.27
CA GLY A 56 9.49 -4.33 -3.41
C GLY A 56 8.39 -3.39 -3.90
N LEU A 57 7.15 -3.87 -4.03
CA LEU A 57 6.01 -3.06 -4.44
C LEU A 57 5.67 -1.98 -3.40
N LEU A 58 5.64 -2.34 -2.12
CA LEU A 58 5.41 -1.37 -1.03
C LEU A 58 6.49 -0.29 -1.02
N ARG A 59 7.75 -0.68 -1.22
CA ARG A 59 8.86 0.28 -1.31
C ARG A 59 8.71 1.24 -2.49
N GLN A 60 8.33 0.76 -3.67
CA GLN A 60 8.08 1.66 -4.81
C GLN A 60 6.98 2.70 -4.51
N ILE A 61 5.92 2.28 -3.81
CA ILE A 61 4.82 3.17 -3.40
C ILE A 61 5.32 4.20 -2.38
N THR A 62 6.09 3.79 -1.36
CA THR A 62 6.62 4.70 -0.34
C THR A 62 7.64 5.67 -0.94
N ASP A 63 8.57 5.18 -1.76
CA ASP A 63 9.59 6.01 -2.40
C ASP A 63 8.94 7.10 -3.26
N SER A 64 7.87 6.76 -3.98
CA SER A 64 7.08 7.71 -4.76
C SER A 64 6.35 8.72 -3.89
N ALA A 65 5.77 8.29 -2.76
CA ALA A 65 5.03 9.16 -1.84
C ALA A 65 5.95 10.13 -1.08
N PHE A 66 7.16 9.70 -0.72
CA PHE A 66 8.11 10.49 0.06
C PHE A 66 9.22 11.15 -0.77
N LYS A 67 9.24 10.94 -2.09
CA LYS A 67 10.27 11.44 -3.02
C LYS A 67 11.69 10.94 -2.69
N GLU A 68 11.79 9.79 -2.03
CA GLU A 68 13.06 9.21 -1.57
C GLU A 68 13.91 8.66 -2.74
N GLY A 69 13.34 8.55 -3.94
CA GLY A 69 14.04 8.14 -5.16
C GLY A 69 14.77 9.26 -5.93
N GLU A 70 14.47 10.54 -5.70
CA GLU A 70 15.10 11.68 -6.41
C GLU A 70 16.10 12.48 -5.56
N HIS A 71 16.17 12.26 -4.23
CA HIS A 71 17.02 13.03 -3.31
C HIS A 71 17.92 12.20 -2.37
N ALA A 72 18.16 10.91 -2.68
CA ALA A 72 19.10 10.08 -1.92
C ALA A 72 20.54 10.03 -2.52
N ALA A 73 20.87 10.94 -3.45
CA ALA A 73 22.21 11.09 -4.02
C ALA A 73 22.73 12.53 -3.88
#